data_AF-A0A6M1T0N1-F1
#
_entry.id   AF-A0A6M1T0N1-F1
#
_cell.length_a   1.000
_cell.length_b   1.000
_cell.length_c   1.000
_cell.angle_alpha   90.00
_cell.angle_beta   90.00
_cell.angle_gamma   90.00
#
_symmetry.space_group_name_H-M   'P 1'
#
loop_
_entity.id
_entity.type
_entity.pdbx_description
1 polymer ?
#
loop_
_entity_poly.entity_id
_entity_poly.type
_entity_poly.pdbx_seq_one_letter_code
_entity_poly.pdbx_strand_id
1 'polypeptide(L)'
;MTAGCQSTGMERSNETRVSLQTMDDDITSAILQLEATNAALGDLIRPGQPDLKKALEIFSNNVAQIVDTETKFTRHADELTARGTDYFEEWQKEGNEYNNPQIQQLSNQRRSILGDVYSQISVKSNSIKDNFKAYVLDVTEIQRFLSNDLSTKGVTAIAPISRRVISEGDSLQHAMHNVQSIIQSARNEMAQSGSGM
;
A
#
# COMPACT_ATOMS: atom_id res chain seq x y z
N MET A 1 -2.58 -34.95 21.41
CA MET A 1 -3.23 -33.62 21.39
C MET A 1 -2.19 -32.67 20.83
N THR A 2 -2.45 -32.12 19.65
CA THR A 2 -1.57 -31.17 18.96
C THR A 2 -1.37 -29.96 19.86
N ALA A 3 -0.12 -29.72 20.27
CA ALA A 3 0.28 -28.47 20.89
C ALA A 3 0.01 -27.35 19.88
N GLY A 4 -1.13 -26.66 20.03
CA GLY A 4 -1.31 -25.37 19.37
C GLY A 4 -0.36 -24.42 20.06
N CYS A 5 0.70 -23.99 19.37
CA CYS A 5 1.43 -22.81 19.80
C CYS A 5 0.44 -21.64 19.82
N GLN A 6 -0.17 -21.37 20.97
CA GLN A 6 -0.74 -20.06 21.24
C GLN A 6 0.43 -19.10 21.18
N SER A 7 0.42 -18.20 20.19
CA SER A 7 1.43 -17.16 20.14
C SER A 7 1.35 -16.32 21.42
N THR A 8 2.47 -15.82 21.89
CA THR A 8 2.47 -14.90 23.05
C THR A 8 2.04 -13.49 22.61
N GLY A 9 1.60 -12.65 23.55
CA GLY A 9 1.34 -11.23 23.25
C GLY A 9 2.55 -10.49 22.65
N MET A 10 3.78 -10.91 23.01
CA MET A 10 5.02 -10.38 22.42
C MET A 10 5.22 -10.84 20.97
N GLU A 11 4.91 -12.09 20.65
CA GLU A 11 4.98 -12.59 19.27
C GLU A 11 3.98 -11.86 18.37
N ARG A 12 2.72 -11.71 18.81
CA ARG A 12 1.72 -10.95 18.06
C ARG A 12 2.12 -9.49 17.85
N SER A 13 2.68 -8.85 18.88
CA SER A 13 3.22 -7.49 18.77
C SER A 13 4.34 -7.41 17.73
N ASN A 14 5.27 -8.38 17.72
CA ASN A 14 6.35 -8.43 16.74
C ASN A 14 5.83 -8.67 15.31
N GLU A 15 4.90 -9.59 15.10
CA GLU A 15 4.28 -9.82 13.78
C GLU A 15 3.56 -8.57 13.26
N THR A 16 2.89 -7.85 14.17
CA THR A 16 2.16 -6.62 13.88
C THR A 16 3.12 -5.47 13.52
N ARG A 17 4.31 -5.43 14.11
CA ARG A 17 5.40 -4.52 13.71
C ARG A 17 6.00 -4.90 12.35
N VAL A 18 6.16 -6.20 12.08
CA VAL A 18 6.66 -6.69 10.79
C VAL A 18 5.70 -6.35 9.67
N SER A 19 4.38 -6.53 9.86
CA SER A 19 3.40 -6.17 8.84
C SER A 19 3.38 -4.69 8.51
N LEU A 20 3.60 -3.80 9.50
CA LEU A 20 3.79 -2.37 9.24
C LEU A 20 5.04 -2.09 8.38
N GLN A 21 6.17 -2.73 8.68
CA GLN A 21 7.38 -2.57 7.88
C GLN A 21 7.17 -3.07 6.45
N THR A 22 6.55 -4.24 6.28
CA THR A 22 6.23 -4.78 4.96
C THR A 22 5.32 -3.83 4.17
N MET A 23 4.33 -3.22 4.83
CA MET A 23 3.45 -2.25 4.19
C MET A 23 4.20 -0.97 3.77
N ASP A 24 5.14 -0.49 4.59
CA ASP A 24 6.02 0.66 4.28
C ASP A 24 6.94 0.38 3.07
N ASP A 25 7.50 -0.83 3.00
CA ASP A 25 8.34 -1.28 1.88
C ASP A 25 7.53 -1.40 0.58
N ASP A 26 6.32 -1.94 0.67
CA ASP A 26 5.40 -2.03 -0.47
C ASP A 26 4.97 -0.65 -0.97
N ILE A 27 4.64 0.27 -0.05
CA ILE A 27 4.29 1.66 -0.40
C ILE A 27 5.46 2.32 -1.14
N THR A 28 6.67 2.16 -0.63
CA THR A 28 7.88 2.71 -1.27
C THR A 28 8.06 2.13 -2.67
N SER A 29 7.89 0.81 -2.82
CA SER A 29 7.99 0.14 -4.12
C SER A 29 6.90 0.60 -5.09
N ALA A 30 5.66 0.76 -4.60
CA ALA A 30 4.52 1.22 -5.40
C ALA A 30 4.71 2.66 -5.89
N ILE A 31 5.21 3.57 -5.05
CA ILE A 31 5.51 4.95 -5.44
C ILE A 31 6.53 4.96 -6.58
N LEU A 32 7.66 4.26 -6.42
CA LEU A 32 8.71 4.19 -7.45
C LEU A 32 8.19 3.62 -8.78
N GLN A 33 7.36 2.57 -8.71
CA GLN A 33 6.82 1.95 -9.91
C GLN A 33 5.75 2.83 -10.57
N LEU A 34 4.95 3.58 -9.80
CA LEU A 34 4.03 4.58 -10.34
C LEU A 34 4.78 5.69 -11.07
N GLU A 35 5.87 6.21 -10.49
CA GLU A 35 6.72 7.23 -11.13
C GLU A 35 7.29 6.73 -12.46
N ALA A 36 7.84 5.52 -12.46
CA ALA A 36 8.41 4.91 -13.65
C ALA A 36 7.36 4.67 -14.75
N THR A 37 6.17 4.19 -14.36
CA THR A 37 5.06 3.94 -15.30
C THR A 37 4.51 5.25 -15.87
N ASN A 38 4.31 6.27 -15.03
CA ASN A 38 3.87 7.60 -15.45
C ASN A 38 4.88 8.26 -16.39
N ALA A 39 6.17 8.17 -16.08
CA ALA A 39 7.24 8.72 -16.92
C ALA A 39 7.30 8.01 -18.29
N ALA A 40 7.19 6.67 -18.31
CA ALA A 40 7.17 5.90 -19.55
C ALA A 40 5.94 6.22 -20.41
N LEU A 41 4.77 6.36 -19.79
CA LEU A 41 3.55 6.78 -20.48
C LEU A 41 3.68 8.21 -21.04
N GLY A 42 4.24 9.12 -20.25
CA GLY A 42 4.51 10.51 -20.66
C GLY A 42 5.46 10.60 -21.86
N ASP A 43 6.53 9.81 -21.88
CA ASP A 43 7.46 9.75 -23.02
C ASP A 43 6.81 9.13 -24.27
N LEU A 44 5.98 8.10 -24.10
CA LEU A 44 5.25 7.45 -25.20
C LEU A 44 4.29 8.40 -25.90
N ILE A 45 3.60 9.26 -25.15
CA ILE A 45 2.64 10.23 -25.72
C ILE A 45 3.27 11.58 -26.07
N ARG A 46 4.60 11.71 -25.94
CA ARG A 46 5.30 12.97 -26.22
C ARG A 46 5.19 13.32 -27.72
N PRO A 47 4.80 14.57 -28.07
CA PRO A 47 4.77 15.00 -29.46
C PRO A 47 6.13 14.82 -30.13
N GLY A 48 6.14 14.19 -31.31
CA GLY A 48 7.37 13.97 -32.09
C GLY A 48 8.30 12.89 -31.52
N GLN A 49 7.79 11.98 -30.67
CA GLN A 49 8.55 10.82 -30.17
C GLN A 49 9.23 10.06 -31.35
N PRO A 50 10.57 10.04 -31.42
CA PRO A 50 11.30 9.47 -32.56
C PRO A 50 11.16 7.95 -32.71
N ASP A 51 10.93 7.23 -31.62
CA ASP A 51 10.82 5.76 -31.63
C ASP A 51 9.64 5.29 -30.78
N LEU A 52 8.45 5.33 -31.39
CA LEU A 52 7.21 4.89 -30.74
C LEU A 52 7.25 3.41 -30.35
N LYS A 53 7.95 2.57 -31.12
CA LYS A 53 8.04 1.13 -30.84
C LYS A 53 8.82 0.89 -29.55
N LYS A 54 9.98 1.52 -29.41
CA LYS A 54 10.79 1.43 -28.19
C LYS A 54 10.08 2.06 -27.00
N ALA A 55 9.40 3.20 -27.19
CA ALA A 55 8.64 3.82 -26.12
C ALA A 55 7.47 2.93 -25.63
N LEU A 56 6.76 2.26 -26.54
CA LEU A 56 5.70 1.31 -26.18
C LEU A 56 6.26 0.09 -25.43
N GLU A 57 7.43 -0.41 -25.82
CA GLU A 57 8.11 -1.51 -25.14
C GLU A 57 8.48 -1.14 -23.69
N ILE A 58 9.06 0.04 -23.48
CA ILE A 58 9.41 0.55 -22.14
C ILE A 58 8.13 0.71 -21.30
N PHE A 59 7.08 1.31 -21.86
CA PHE A 59 5.81 1.45 -21.17
C PHE A 59 5.20 0.07 -20.82
N SER A 60 5.20 -0.87 -21.76
CA SER A 60 4.67 -2.22 -21.55
C SER A 60 5.40 -2.98 -20.43
N ASN A 61 6.71 -2.84 -20.33
CA ASN A 61 7.49 -3.44 -19.26
C ASN A 61 7.13 -2.85 -17.89
N ASN A 62 6.90 -1.54 -17.83
CA ASN A 62 6.44 -0.87 -16.61
C ASN A 62 5.00 -1.26 -16.25
N VAL A 63 4.12 -1.47 -17.24
CA VAL A 63 2.76 -1.99 -17.02
C VAL A 63 2.80 -3.38 -16.38
N ALA A 64 3.67 -4.28 -16.83
CA ALA A 64 3.83 -5.59 -16.21
C ALA A 64 4.30 -5.49 -14.75
N GLN A 65 5.27 -4.62 -14.47
CA GLN A 65 5.81 -4.43 -13.12
C GLN A 65 4.81 -3.77 -12.17
N ILE A 66 4.01 -2.80 -12.64
CA ILE A 66 3.00 -2.14 -11.78
C ILE A 66 1.84 -3.09 -11.45
N VAL A 67 1.46 -4.01 -12.34
CA VAL A 67 0.49 -5.08 -12.04
C VAL A 67 0.98 -5.96 -10.89
N ASP A 68 2.23 -6.42 -10.95
CA ASP A 68 2.82 -7.23 -9.89
C ASP A 68 2.91 -6.46 -8.56
N THR A 69 3.19 -5.16 -8.63
CA THR A 69 3.29 -4.28 -7.47
C THR A 69 1.94 -4.04 -6.81
N GLU A 70 0.89 -3.78 -7.60
CA GLU A 70 -0.48 -3.67 -7.10
C GLU A 70 -0.93 -4.97 -6.43
N THR A 71 -0.65 -6.12 -7.03
CA THR A 71 -1.04 -7.42 -6.47
C THR A 71 -0.37 -7.65 -5.10
N LYS A 72 0.92 -7.32 -4.96
CA LYS A 72 1.64 -7.43 -3.68
C LYS A 72 1.07 -6.48 -2.63
N PHE A 73 0.90 -5.20 -2.99
CA PHE A 73 0.33 -4.19 -2.12
C PHE A 73 -1.05 -4.61 -1.60
N THR A 74 -1.93 -5.06 -2.50
CA THR A 74 -3.28 -5.52 -2.17
C THR A 74 -3.24 -6.66 -1.15
N ARG A 75 -2.40 -7.67 -1.39
CA ARG A 75 -2.26 -8.81 -0.48
C ARG A 75 -1.76 -8.38 0.90
N HIS A 76 -0.71 -7.58 0.98
CA HIS A 76 -0.16 -7.15 2.26
C HIS A 76 -1.07 -6.16 3.00
N ALA A 77 -1.87 -5.34 2.30
CA ALA A 77 -2.91 -4.51 2.92
C ALA A 77 -4.01 -5.34 3.59
N ASP A 78 -4.43 -6.44 2.95
CA ASP A 78 -5.40 -7.38 3.52
C ASP A 78 -4.79 -8.12 4.73
N GLU A 79 -3.54 -8.60 4.62
CA GLU A 79 -2.80 -9.25 5.71
C GLU A 79 -2.59 -8.31 6.92
N LEU A 80 -2.26 -7.03 6.69
CA LEU A 80 -2.11 -6.03 7.74
C LEU A 80 -3.41 -5.85 8.52
N THR A 81 -4.54 -5.80 7.81
CA THR A 81 -5.86 -5.64 8.42
C THR A 81 -6.26 -6.86 9.25
N ALA A 82 -6.03 -8.06 8.73
CA ALA A 82 -6.28 -9.30 9.47
C ALA A 82 -5.42 -9.39 10.74
N ARG A 83 -4.10 -9.19 10.62
CA ARG A 83 -3.18 -9.25 11.77
C ARG A 83 -3.46 -8.18 12.82
N GLY A 84 -3.81 -6.97 12.39
CA GLY A 84 -4.21 -5.91 13.31
C GLY A 84 -5.44 -6.30 14.13
N THR A 85 -6.46 -6.84 13.46
CA THR A 85 -7.69 -7.33 14.12
C THR A 85 -7.36 -8.40 15.16
N ASP A 86 -6.63 -9.45 14.75
CA ASP A 86 -6.23 -10.55 15.65
C ASP A 86 -5.44 -10.04 16.87
N TYR A 87 -4.48 -9.14 16.66
CA TYR A 87 -3.67 -8.60 17.75
C TYR A 87 -4.48 -7.82 18.78
N PHE A 88 -5.33 -6.89 18.33
CA PHE A 88 -6.09 -6.04 19.25
C PHE A 88 -7.24 -6.76 19.93
N GLU A 89 -7.83 -7.79 19.31
CA GLU A 89 -8.82 -8.66 19.95
C GLU A 89 -8.19 -9.51 21.05
N GLU A 90 -7.04 -10.13 20.81
CA GLU A 90 -6.33 -10.92 21.83
C GLU A 90 -5.82 -10.04 22.98
N TRP A 91 -5.29 -8.85 22.67
CA TRP A 91 -4.89 -7.90 23.71
C TRP A 91 -6.10 -7.46 24.56
N GLN A 92 -7.29 -7.33 23.98
CA GLN A 92 -8.48 -7.02 24.77
C GLN A 92 -8.84 -8.16 25.73
N LYS A 93 -8.74 -9.43 25.29
CA LYS A 93 -8.99 -10.61 26.13
C LYS A 93 -8.02 -10.65 27.31
N GLU A 94 -6.72 -10.57 27.04
CA GLU A 94 -5.66 -10.55 28.07
C GLU A 94 -5.80 -9.36 29.02
N GLY A 95 -6.21 -8.19 28.50
CA GLY A 95 -6.46 -6.99 29.30
C GLY A 95 -7.56 -7.13 30.35
N ASN A 96 -8.51 -8.05 30.14
CA ASN A 96 -9.59 -8.34 31.08
C ASN A 96 -9.18 -9.31 32.20
N GLU A 97 -8.01 -9.94 32.09
CA GLU A 97 -7.48 -10.88 33.09
C GLU A 97 -6.68 -10.18 34.21
N TYR A 98 -6.37 -8.89 34.05
CA TYR A 98 -5.67 -8.12 35.07
C TYR A 98 -6.54 -7.86 36.30
N ASN A 99 -6.09 -8.36 37.46
CA ASN A 99 -6.76 -8.10 38.74
C ASN A 99 -6.54 -6.68 39.28
N ASN A 100 -5.45 -6.01 38.86
CA ASN A 100 -5.16 -4.65 39.28
C ASN A 100 -5.87 -3.65 38.33
N PRO A 101 -6.81 -2.83 38.83
CA PRO A 101 -7.58 -1.91 38.00
C PRO A 101 -6.73 -0.84 37.31
N GLN A 102 -5.61 -0.43 37.90
CA GLN A 102 -4.70 0.54 37.28
C GLN A 102 -3.96 -0.07 36.08
N ILE A 103 -3.55 -1.34 36.19
CA ILE A 103 -2.90 -2.07 35.08
C ILE A 103 -3.91 -2.31 33.96
N GLN A 104 -5.13 -2.69 34.30
CA GLN A 104 -6.22 -2.86 33.33
C GLN A 104 -6.51 -1.55 32.58
N GLN A 105 -6.62 -0.42 33.31
CA GLN A 105 -6.84 0.89 32.70
C GLN A 105 -5.69 1.28 31.75
N LEU A 106 -4.44 1.08 32.18
CA LEU A 106 -3.27 1.38 31.35
C LEU A 106 -3.22 0.53 30.08
N SER A 107 -3.49 -0.77 30.20
CA SER A 107 -3.55 -1.69 29.06
C SER A 107 -4.62 -1.27 28.06
N ASN A 108 -5.83 -0.95 28.55
CA ASN A 108 -6.93 -0.48 27.71
C ASN A 108 -6.62 0.83 26.99
N GLN A 109 -6.00 1.78 27.67
CA GLN A 109 -5.60 3.05 27.07
C GLN A 109 -4.59 2.83 25.93
N ARG A 110 -3.55 2.01 26.16
CA ARG A 110 -2.54 1.70 25.13
C ARG A 110 -3.15 0.96 23.93
N ARG A 111 -3.97 -0.05 24.20
CA ARG A 111 -4.66 -0.84 23.17
C ARG A 111 -5.56 0.06 22.30
N SER A 112 -6.28 1.01 22.91
CA SER A 112 -7.14 1.94 22.18
C SER A 112 -6.32 2.87 21.27
N ILE A 113 -5.25 3.48 21.79
CA ILE A 113 -4.40 4.40 21.02
C ILE A 113 -3.80 3.70 19.80
N LEU A 114 -3.20 2.53 20.00
CA LEU A 114 -2.60 1.76 18.90
C LEU A 114 -3.67 1.22 17.94
N GLY A 115 -4.80 0.74 18.46
CA GLY A 115 -5.91 0.24 17.65
C GLY A 115 -6.46 1.32 16.70
N ASP A 116 -6.61 2.55 17.17
CA ASP A 116 -7.08 3.68 16.36
C ASP A 116 -6.10 4.02 15.23
N VAL A 117 -4.79 3.96 15.50
CA VAL A 117 -3.75 4.19 14.49
C VAL A 117 -3.78 3.09 13.42
N TYR A 118 -3.86 1.82 13.83
CA TYR A 118 -3.96 0.69 12.88
C TYR A 118 -5.24 0.76 12.04
N SER A 119 -6.37 1.08 12.65
CA SER A 119 -7.64 1.24 11.93
C SER A 119 -7.54 2.31 10.84
N GLN A 120 -6.89 3.44 11.14
CA GLN A 120 -6.65 4.49 10.14
C GLN A 120 -5.76 4.02 8.99
N ILE A 121 -4.72 3.23 9.28
CA ILE A 121 -3.86 2.64 8.24
C ILE A 121 -4.69 1.70 7.37
N SER A 122 -5.44 0.76 7.95
CA SER A 122 -6.29 -0.18 7.21
C SER A 122 -7.33 0.52 6.32
N VAL A 123 -8.04 1.53 6.83
CA VAL A 123 -9.03 2.28 6.04
C VAL A 123 -8.39 2.97 4.85
N LYS A 124 -7.24 3.64 5.05
CA LYS A 124 -6.55 4.35 3.98
C LYS A 124 -5.91 3.40 2.98
N SER A 125 -5.32 2.28 3.42
CA SER A 125 -4.78 1.24 2.55
C SER A 125 -5.86 0.61 1.68
N ASN A 126 -7.08 0.41 2.20
CA ASN A 126 -8.21 -0.06 1.40
C ASN A 126 -8.64 0.95 0.32
N SER A 127 -8.65 2.25 0.64
CA SER A 127 -8.92 3.27 -0.38
C SER A 127 -7.83 3.31 -1.46
N ILE A 128 -6.57 3.13 -1.08
CA ILE A 128 -5.45 3.05 -2.05
C ILE A 128 -5.61 1.82 -2.93
N LYS A 129 -5.98 0.67 -2.38
CA LYS A 129 -6.21 -0.58 -3.12
C LYS A 129 -7.17 -0.39 -4.30
N ASP A 130 -8.32 0.25 -4.06
CA ASP A 130 -9.32 0.45 -5.12
C ASP A 130 -8.82 1.41 -6.20
N ASN A 131 -8.17 2.51 -5.80
CA ASN A 131 -7.58 3.46 -6.75
C ASN A 131 -6.40 2.86 -7.54
N PHE A 132 -5.60 2.01 -6.91
CA PHE A 132 -4.47 1.36 -7.54
C PHE A 132 -4.94 0.36 -8.60
N LYS A 133 -5.98 -0.42 -8.31
CA LYS A 133 -6.63 -1.29 -9.29
C LYS A 133 -7.16 -0.52 -10.49
N ALA A 134 -7.84 0.61 -10.26
CA ALA A 134 -8.33 1.46 -11.32
C ALA A 134 -7.19 1.98 -12.21
N TYR A 135 -6.12 2.49 -11.61
CA TYR A 135 -4.92 2.92 -12.34
C TYR A 135 -4.32 1.79 -13.19
N VAL A 136 -4.14 0.59 -12.61
CA VAL A 136 -3.58 -0.57 -13.32
C VAL A 136 -4.45 -0.98 -14.50
N LEU A 137 -5.77 -0.95 -14.35
CA LEU A 137 -6.71 -1.21 -15.45
C LEU A 137 -6.52 -0.19 -16.57
N ASP A 138 -6.49 1.10 -16.24
CA ASP A 138 -6.35 2.17 -17.22
C ASP A 138 -5.03 2.09 -18.01
N VAL A 139 -3.89 1.88 -17.34
CA VAL A 139 -2.59 1.75 -18.06
C VAL A 139 -2.54 0.50 -18.93
N THR A 140 -3.20 -0.59 -18.51
CA THR A 140 -3.32 -1.82 -19.30
C THR A 140 -4.21 -1.61 -20.53
N GLU A 141 -5.30 -0.86 -20.42
CA GLU A 141 -6.16 -0.51 -21.55
C GLU A 141 -5.46 0.42 -22.55
N ILE A 142 -4.70 1.41 -22.05
CA ILE A 142 -3.86 2.27 -22.89
C ILE A 142 -2.82 1.43 -23.64
N GLN A 143 -2.14 0.51 -22.97
CA GLN A 143 -1.18 -0.41 -23.60
C GLN A 143 -1.85 -1.21 -24.72
N ARG A 144 -3.03 -1.77 -24.46
CA ARG A 144 -3.78 -2.56 -25.46
C ARG A 144 -4.19 -1.69 -26.66
N PHE A 145 -4.68 -0.48 -26.41
CA PHE A 145 -5.05 0.46 -27.46
C PHE A 145 -3.86 0.78 -28.37
N LEU A 146 -2.71 1.15 -27.79
CA LEU A 146 -1.50 1.51 -28.54
C LEU A 146 -0.81 0.30 -29.19
N SER A 147 -1.04 -0.91 -28.67
CA SER A 147 -0.61 -2.15 -29.34
C SER A 147 -1.39 -2.41 -30.63
N ASN A 148 -2.61 -1.90 -30.75
CA ASN A 148 -3.42 -2.00 -31.97
C ASN A 148 -3.17 -0.83 -32.93
N ASP A 149 -2.95 0.39 -32.42
CA ASP A 149 -2.68 1.58 -33.21
C ASP A 149 -1.55 2.43 -32.61
N LEU A 150 -0.30 2.04 -32.93
CA LEU A 150 0.90 2.80 -32.57
C LEU A 150 1.20 3.93 -33.57
N SER A 151 0.25 4.34 -34.42
CA SER A 151 0.47 5.47 -35.31
C SER A 151 0.50 6.79 -34.54
N THR A 152 1.05 7.83 -35.16
CA THR A 152 0.98 9.20 -34.62
C THR A 152 -0.47 9.63 -34.32
N LYS A 153 -1.45 9.17 -35.11
CA LYS A 153 -2.87 9.46 -34.89
C LYS A 153 -3.40 8.72 -33.66
N GLY A 154 -3.07 7.43 -33.50
CA GLY A 154 -3.43 6.65 -32.31
C GLY A 154 -2.88 7.26 -31.03
N VAL A 155 -1.57 7.58 -31.03
CA VAL A 155 -0.91 8.25 -29.89
C VAL A 155 -1.56 9.61 -29.58
N THR A 156 -1.84 10.42 -30.60
CA THR A 156 -2.52 11.72 -30.40
C THR A 156 -3.92 11.55 -29.83
N ALA A 157 -4.67 10.53 -30.28
CA ALA A 157 -6.03 10.26 -29.84
C ALA A 157 -6.11 9.83 -28.38
N ILE A 158 -5.19 8.98 -27.90
CA ILE A 158 -5.19 8.50 -26.52
C ILE A 158 -4.56 9.49 -25.53
N ALA A 159 -3.74 10.43 -25.99
CA ALA A 159 -2.97 11.33 -25.14
C ALA A 159 -3.78 12.09 -24.05
N PRO A 160 -5.02 12.57 -24.28
CA PRO A 160 -5.83 13.17 -23.21
C PRO A 160 -6.17 12.19 -22.08
N ILE A 161 -6.49 10.94 -22.42
CA ILE A 161 -6.76 9.88 -21.44
C ILE A 161 -5.47 9.53 -20.70
N SER A 162 -4.36 9.34 -21.42
CA SER A 162 -3.06 9.05 -20.81
C SER A 162 -2.60 10.13 -19.82
N ARG A 163 -2.81 11.42 -20.13
CA ARG A 163 -2.49 12.52 -19.19
C ARG A 163 -3.37 12.49 -17.93
N ARG A 164 -4.64 12.12 -18.05
CA ARG A 164 -5.52 11.94 -16.88
C ARG A 164 -5.00 10.82 -15.99
N VAL A 165 -4.64 9.68 -16.59
CA VAL A 165 -4.10 8.51 -15.86
C VAL A 165 -2.77 8.85 -15.17
N ILE A 166 -1.91 9.65 -15.80
CA ILE A 166 -0.70 10.16 -15.13
C ILE A 166 -1.08 10.96 -13.87
N SER A 167 -2.02 11.90 -13.98
CA SER A 167 -2.48 12.70 -12.84
C SER A 167 -3.16 11.87 -11.73
N GLU A 168 -3.84 10.79 -12.10
CA GLU A 168 -4.42 9.83 -11.15
C GLU A 168 -3.32 9.04 -10.44
N GLY A 169 -2.27 8.64 -11.16
CA GLY A 169 -1.06 8.04 -10.58
C GLY A 169 -0.34 8.98 -9.61
N ASP A 170 -0.22 10.26 -9.93
CA ASP A 170 0.35 11.26 -9.02
C ASP A 170 -0.50 11.39 -7.76
N SER A 171 -1.83 11.44 -7.90
CA SER A 171 -2.75 11.51 -6.76
C SER A 171 -2.65 10.27 -5.86
N LEU A 172 -2.44 9.09 -6.47
CA LEU A 172 -2.22 7.84 -5.77
C LEU A 172 -0.90 7.85 -4.96
N GLN A 173 0.18 8.39 -5.51
CA GLN A 173 1.45 8.57 -4.79
C GLN A 173 1.27 9.46 -3.55
N HIS A 174 0.53 10.57 -3.67
CA HIS A 174 0.25 11.44 -2.51
C HIS A 174 -0.54 10.68 -1.43
N ALA A 175 -1.51 9.86 -1.82
CA ALA A 175 -2.25 9.01 -0.87
C ALA A 175 -1.34 7.99 -0.18
N MET A 176 -0.42 7.37 -0.93
CA MET A 176 0.57 6.42 -0.41
C MET A 176 1.53 7.07 0.59
N HIS A 177 2.07 8.26 0.30
CA HIS A 177 2.91 9.01 1.24
C HIS A 177 2.17 9.36 2.54
N ASN A 178 0.89 9.68 2.48
CA ASN A 178 0.09 9.93 3.68
C ASN A 178 0.00 8.68 4.57
N VAL A 179 -0.20 7.49 3.98
CA VAL A 179 -0.21 6.23 4.74
C VAL A 179 1.16 5.92 5.31
N GLN A 180 2.22 6.16 4.54
CA GLN A 180 3.60 5.99 4.99
C GLN A 180 3.90 6.81 6.25
N SER A 181 3.46 8.07 6.28
CA SER A 181 3.61 8.93 7.45
C SER A 181 2.87 8.37 8.68
N ILE A 182 1.67 7.80 8.50
CA ILE A 182 0.90 7.21 9.59
C ILE A 182 1.57 5.94 10.10
N ILE A 183 2.09 5.09 9.21
CA ILE A 183 2.87 3.90 9.56
C ILE A 183 4.09 4.30 10.39
N GLN A 184 4.82 5.34 9.99
CA GLN A 184 5.97 5.81 10.76
C GLN A 184 5.57 6.30 12.16
N SER A 185 4.46 7.02 12.29
CA SER A 185 3.91 7.41 13.60
C SER A 185 3.55 6.19 14.45
N ALA A 186 2.90 5.18 13.86
CA ALA A 186 2.55 3.93 14.54
C ALA A 186 3.79 3.22 15.08
N ARG A 187 4.83 3.09 14.25
CA ARG A 187 6.10 2.46 14.64
C ARG A 187 6.79 3.20 15.77
N ASN A 188 6.76 4.53 15.76
CA ASN A 188 7.33 5.35 16.82
C ASN A 188 6.60 5.16 18.15
N GLU A 189 5.27 5.12 18.15
CA GLU A 189 4.44 4.86 19.33
C GLU A 189 4.73 3.46 19.91
N MET A 190 4.83 2.46 19.03
CA MET A 190 5.19 1.09 19.42
C MET A 190 6.61 0.98 19.99
N ALA A 191 7.58 1.74 19.46
CA ALA A 191 8.97 1.74 19.93
C ALA A 191 9.13 2.42 21.29
N GLN A 192 8.49 3.57 21.51
CA GLN A 192 8.53 4.28 22.80
C GLN A 192 7.92 3.45 23.93
N SER A 193 7.01 2.55 23.60
CA SER A 193 6.38 1.64 24.54
C SER A 193 7.32 0.57 25.11
N GLY A 194 8.45 0.29 24.46
CA GLY A 194 9.47 -0.69 24.90
C GLY A 194 10.65 -0.10 25.67
N SER A 195 10.77 1.23 25.77
CA SER A 195 11.89 1.90 26.46
C SER A 195 11.59 2.32 27.90
N GLY A 196 10.43 1.92 28.43
CA GLY A 196 9.99 2.23 29.79
C GLY A 196 9.99 1.00 30.69
N MET A 197 11.16 0.43 30.98
CA MET A 197 11.45 -0.40 32.14
C MET A 197 12.91 -0.20 32.56
#